data_AF-A0A480AW74-F1
#
_entry.id   AF-A0A480AW74-F1
#
_cell.length_a   1.000
_cell.length_b   1.000
_cell.length_c   1.000
_cell.angle_alpha   90.00
_cell.angle_beta   90.00
_cell.angle_gamma   90.00
#
_symmetry.space_group_name_H-M   'P 1'
#
loop_
_entity.id
_entity.type
_entity.pdbx_description
1 polymer ?
#
loop_
_entity_poly.entity_id
_entity_poly.type
_entity_poly.pdbx_seq_one_letter_code
_entity_poly.pdbx_strand_id
1 'polypeptide(L)'
;MSTQPVVTGRLAIVSECKRFRYVLGRRWGAGQPLLFVMLNPSTADDKKDDPTIRRCIAFAHAHGFPAFEVVNLFAFRTPKPAALKQAGWPVGPHNDTQIAEAASNAAAICLAWGAQAGHARAEARVQEVLP
;
A
#
# COMPACT_ATOMS: atom_id res chain seq x y z
N MET A 1 2.27 -12.96 -23.70
CA MET A 1 2.63 -13.02 -22.26
C MET A 1 3.22 -11.67 -21.90
N SER A 2 2.57 -10.88 -21.04
CA SER A 2 3.16 -9.58 -20.62
C SER A 2 4.33 -9.88 -19.69
N THR A 3 5.55 -9.56 -20.14
CA THR A 3 6.75 -9.63 -19.31
C THR A 3 6.64 -8.57 -18.21
N GLN A 4 7.07 -8.89 -16.99
CA GLN A 4 7.10 -7.88 -15.93
C GLN A 4 8.01 -6.72 -16.34
N PRO A 5 7.66 -5.46 -16.01
CA PRO A 5 8.48 -4.32 -16.33
C PRO A 5 9.81 -4.35 -15.55
N VAL A 6 10.84 -3.75 -16.14
CA VAL A 6 12.12 -3.53 -15.44
C VAL A 6 11.91 -2.39 -14.44
N VAL A 7 11.94 -2.71 -13.15
CA VAL A 7 11.83 -1.72 -12.07
C VAL A 7 13.08 -0.83 -12.04
N THR A 8 12.89 0.47 -12.20
CA THR A 8 13.94 1.51 -12.17
C THR A 8 13.94 2.32 -10.87
N GLY A 9 12.87 2.26 -10.08
CA GLY A 9 12.77 2.97 -8.80
C GLY A 9 12.05 2.17 -7.71
N ARG A 10 12.50 2.30 -6.47
CA ARG A 10 11.90 1.69 -5.28
C ARG A 10 11.67 2.77 -4.22
N LEU A 11 10.51 2.72 -3.58
CA LEU A 11 10.14 3.59 -2.47
C LEU A 11 9.72 2.73 -1.29
N ALA A 12 10.18 3.07 -0.09
CA ALA A 12 9.66 2.53 1.16
C ALA A 12 9.79 3.59 2.26
N ILE A 13 8.68 3.96 2.87
CA ILE A 13 8.66 4.90 4.00
C ILE A 13 8.23 4.12 5.24
N VAL A 14 9.15 3.98 6.18
CA VAL A 14 9.01 3.16 7.40
C VAL A 14 9.33 4.04 8.60
N SER A 15 8.54 3.94 9.67
CA SER A 15 8.83 4.63 10.93
C SER A 15 10.20 4.22 11.49
N GLU A 16 10.85 5.10 12.25
CA GLU A 16 12.14 4.82 12.93
C GLU A 16 12.09 3.55 13.79
N CYS A 17 10.98 3.36 14.53
CA CYS A 17 10.78 2.17 15.37
C CYS A 17 10.47 0.89 14.57
N LYS A 18 10.40 0.98 13.25
CA LYS A 18 10.12 -0.11 12.29
C LYS A 18 8.78 -0.82 12.48
N ARG A 19 7.91 -0.35 13.38
CA ARG A 19 6.57 -0.90 13.62
C ARG A 19 5.56 -0.50 12.55
N PHE A 20 5.79 0.62 11.87
CA PHE A 20 4.87 1.18 10.89
C PHE A 20 5.53 1.30 9.52
N ARG A 21 4.83 0.90 8.46
CA ARG A 21 5.19 1.18 7.07
C ARG A 21 4.07 2.00 6.45
N TYR A 22 4.41 3.22 6.05
CA TYR A 22 3.45 4.17 5.50
C TYR A 22 3.27 3.96 4.00
N VAL A 23 4.38 3.86 3.25
CA VAL A 23 4.37 3.74 1.79
C VAL A 23 5.31 2.63 1.33
N LEU A 24 4.94 1.95 0.25
CA LEU A 24 5.83 1.10 -0.53
C LEU A 24 5.50 1.29 -2.02
N GLY A 25 6.50 1.51 -2.87
CA GLY A 25 6.28 1.75 -4.29
C GLY A 25 7.34 1.14 -5.20
N ARG A 26 6.97 0.93 -6.46
CA ARG A 26 7.87 0.54 -7.56
C ARG A 26 7.56 1.39 -8.78
N ARG A 27 8.60 1.78 -9.50
CA ARG A 27 8.52 2.60 -10.71
C ARG A 27 9.29 1.96 -11.85
N TRP A 28 8.77 2.07 -13.07
CA TRP A 28 9.40 1.63 -14.32
C TRP A 28 9.20 2.61 -15.47
N GLY A 29 8.50 3.73 -15.25
CA GLY A 29 8.33 4.80 -16.22
C GLY A 29 8.05 6.16 -15.57
N ALA A 30 7.92 7.19 -16.40
CA ALA A 30 7.51 8.52 -15.98
C ALA A 30 5.98 8.63 -15.87
N GLY A 31 5.48 9.45 -14.95
CA GLY A 31 4.05 9.70 -14.73
C GLY A 31 3.55 9.29 -13.34
N GLN A 32 2.26 9.52 -13.11
CA GLN A 32 1.59 9.25 -11.83
C GLN A 32 1.38 7.75 -11.61
N PRO A 33 1.49 7.26 -10.36
CA PRO A 33 1.31 5.85 -10.05
C PRO A 33 -0.17 5.46 -9.96
N LEU A 34 -0.44 4.15 -10.06
CA LEU A 34 -1.63 3.55 -9.47
C LEU A 34 -1.42 3.42 -7.95
N LEU A 35 -2.34 3.95 -7.14
CA LEU A 35 -2.31 3.76 -5.69
C LEU A 35 -3.16 2.57 -5.29
N PHE A 36 -2.58 1.63 -4.57
CA PHE A 36 -3.31 0.59 -3.86
C PHE A 36 -3.52 1.00 -2.40
N VAL A 37 -4.77 0.93 -1.94
CA VAL A 37 -5.14 1.15 -0.53
C VAL A 37 -5.49 -0.20 0.09
N MET A 38 -4.63 -0.70 0.95
CA MET A 38 -4.74 -2.03 1.56
C MET A 38 -5.03 -1.95 3.06
N LEU A 39 -5.25 -3.11 3.71
CA LEU A 39 -5.59 -3.13 5.14
C LEU A 39 -4.40 -2.73 6.03
N ASN A 40 -3.35 -3.55 5.99
CA ASN A 40 -2.17 -3.37 6.81
C ASN A 40 -0.94 -4.00 6.13
N PRO A 41 0.25 -3.42 6.35
CA PRO A 41 1.45 -3.92 5.74
C PRO A 41 1.85 -5.26 6.36
N SER A 42 2.32 -6.18 5.52
CA SER A 42 3.12 -7.33 5.97
C SER A 42 4.53 -6.89 6.38
N THR A 43 5.38 -7.85 6.76
CA THR A 43 6.81 -7.60 7.00
C THR A 43 7.62 -7.39 5.72
N ALA A 44 7.01 -7.49 4.53
CA ALA A 44 7.69 -7.28 3.25
C ALA A 44 8.55 -6.01 3.26
N ASP A 45 9.78 -6.16 2.80
CA ASP A 45 10.80 -5.13 2.78
C ASP A 45 10.90 -4.46 1.40
N ASP A 46 11.79 -3.48 1.32
CA ASP A 46 12.17 -2.77 0.10
C ASP A 46 13.02 -3.63 -0.86
N LYS A 47 13.61 -4.72 -0.36
CA LYS A 47 14.63 -5.52 -1.07
C LYS A 47 14.05 -6.64 -1.91
N LYS A 48 13.01 -7.33 -1.42
CA LYS A 48 12.41 -8.48 -2.12
C LYS A 48 10.91 -8.29 -2.30
N ASP A 49 10.49 -8.39 -3.56
CA ASP A 49 9.07 -8.28 -3.92
C ASP A 49 8.36 -9.58 -3.56
N ASP A 50 7.50 -9.53 -2.55
CA ASP A 50 6.66 -10.67 -2.13
C ASP A 50 5.55 -10.98 -3.16
N PRO A 51 4.77 -12.06 -3.01
CA PRO A 51 3.68 -12.38 -3.95
C PRO A 51 2.65 -11.26 -4.13
N THR A 52 2.36 -10.47 -3.10
CA THR A 52 1.42 -9.34 -3.16
C THR A 52 2.01 -8.23 -4.03
N ILE A 53 3.28 -7.89 -3.83
CA ILE A 53 3.96 -6.86 -4.61
C ILE A 53 4.10 -7.26 -6.07
N ARG A 54 4.44 -8.52 -6.37
CA ARG A 54 4.50 -8.99 -7.76
C ARG A 54 3.14 -8.91 -8.46
N ARG A 55 2.04 -9.12 -7.74
CA ARG A 55 0.68 -8.92 -8.27
C ARG A 55 0.38 -7.44 -8.52
N CYS A 56 0.78 -6.54 -7.61
CA CYS A 56 0.63 -5.10 -7.80
C CYS A 56 1.39 -4.60 -9.04
N ILE A 57 2.64 -5.06 -9.24
CA ILE A 57 3.43 -4.77 -10.43
C ILE A 57 2.68 -5.22 -11.69
N ALA A 58 2.28 -6.49 -11.73
CA ALA A 58 1.60 -7.06 -12.89
C ALA A 58 0.29 -6.33 -13.22
N PHE A 59 -0.51 -6.00 -12.20
CA PHE A 59 -1.79 -5.29 -12.36
C PHE A 59 -1.58 -3.86 -12.87
N ALA A 60 -0.72 -3.08 -12.21
CA ALA A 60 -0.44 -1.71 -12.61
C ALA A 60 0.13 -1.65 -14.03
N HIS A 61 1.07 -2.54 -14.37
CA HIS A 61 1.66 -2.62 -15.70
C HIS A 61 0.62 -3.02 -16.76
N ALA A 62 -0.22 -4.03 -16.49
CA ALA A 62 -1.27 -4.47 -17.40
C ALA A 62 -2.35 -3.40 -17.64
N HIS A 63 -2.45 -2.40 -16.76
CA HIS A 63 -3.37 -1.27 -16.89
C HIS A 63 -2.67 0.03 -17.32
N GLY A 64 -1.43 -0.06 -17.81
CA GLY A 64 -0.73 1.07 -18.43
C GLY A 64 -0.14 2.08 -17.44
N PHE A 65 -0.11 1.78 -16.14
CA PHE A 65 0.51 2.67 -15.17
C PHE A 65 2.05 2.52 -15.18
N PRO A 66 2.80 3.64 -15.05
CA PRO A 66 4.27 3.65 -15.06
C PRO A 66 4.90 3.29 -13.71
N ALA A 67 4.07 3.18 -12.67
CA ALA A 67 4.46 2.92 -11.30
C ALA A 67 3.24 2.47 -10.49
N PHE A 68 3.49 1.90 -9.31
CA PHE A 68 2.48 1.78 -8.27
C PHE A 68 3.02 2.25 -6.93
N GLU A 69 2.10 2.66 -6.06
CA GLU A 69 2.33 2.85 -4.63
C GLU A 69 1.30 2.06 -3.83
N VAL A 70 1.66 1.66 -2.62
CA VAL A 70 0.80 0.99 -1.65
C VAL A 70 0.82 1.80 -0.37
N VAL A 71 -0.35 2.23 0.05
CA VAL A 71 -0.62 2.68 1.42
C VAL A 71 -1.54 1.69 2.12
N ASN A 72 -1.62 1.78 3.44
CA ASN A 72 -2.49 0.91 4.22
C ASN A 72 -3.34 1.76 5.15
N LEU A 73 -4.61 1.39 5.31
CA LEU A 73 -5.52 2.04 6.25
C LEU A 73 -4.95 2.08 7.68
N PHE A 74 -4.15 1.07 8.02
CA PHE A 74 -3.37 0.99 9.25
C PHE A 74 -1.91 0.65 8.93
N ALA A 75 -0.94 1.48 9.34
CA ALA A 75 0.46 1.25 8.99
C ALA A 75 1.14 0.13 9.81
N PHE A 76 0.47 -0.45 10.81
CA PHE A 76 1.07 -1.44 11.69
C PHE A 76 1.47 -2.72 10.93
N ARG A 77 2.77 -3.05 11.00
CA ARG A 77 3.37 -4.16 10.26
C ARG A 77 3.09 -5.49 10.91
N THR A 78 2.25 -6.29 10.28
CA THR A 78 1.97 -7.67 10.65
C THR A 78 1.44 -8.47 9.46
N PRO A 79 1.89 -9.71 9.22
CA PRO A 79 1.31 -10.54 8.16
C PRO A 79 -0.11 -11.04 8.50
N LYS A 80 -0.58 -10.84 9.74
CA LYS A 80 -1.86 -11.37 10.25
C LYS A 80 -2.82 -10.22 10.59
N PRO A 81 -3.92 -10.03 9.83
CA PRO A 81 -4.97 -9.06 10.17
C PRO A 81 -5.57 -9.24 11.58
N ALA A 82 -5.63 -10.48 12.08
CA ALA A 82 -6.08 -10.74 13.45
C ALA A 82 -5.19 -10.05 14.50
N ALA A 83 -3.87 -10.00 14.28
CA ALA A 83 -2.93 -9.33 15.19
C ALA A 83 -3.06 -7.81 15.12
N LEU A 84 -3.41 -7.24 13.96
CA LEU A 84 -3.76 -5.83 13.83
C LEU A 84 -4.99 -5.48 14.69
N LYS A 85 -6.04 -6.31 14.61
CA LYS A 85 -7.25 -6.14 15.42
C LYS A 85 -6.95 -6.26 16.91
N GLN A 86 -6.15 -7.26 17.32
CA GLN A 86 -5.73 -7.44 18.72
C GLN A 86 -4.89 -6.27 19.24
N ALA A 87 -4.08 -5.65 18.38
CA ALA A 87 -3.31 -4.46 18.70
C ALA A 87 -4.16 -3.17 18.76
N GLY A 88 -5.47 -3.24 18.51
CA GLY A 88 -6.37 -2.09 18.57
C GLY A 88 -6.31 -1.18 17.35
N TRP A 89 -6.04 -1.73 16.16
CA TRP A 89 -5.97 -0.98 14.90
C TRP A 89 -4.96 0.19 14.89
N PRO A 90 -3.66 -0.03 15.21
CA PRO A 90 -2.70 1.07 15.28
C PRO A 90 -2.47 1.70 13.90
N VAL A 91 -2.73 3.01 13.80
CA VAL A 91 -2.58 3.79 12.55
C VAL A 91 -1.12 4.16 12.30
N GLY A 92 -0.43 4.70 13.30
CA GLY A 92 0.93 5.25 13.17
C GLY A 92 0.92 6.76 12.90
N PRO A 93 1.89 7.53 13.42
CA PRO A 93 1.81 8.99 13.51
C PRO A 93 1.76 9.74 12.17
N HIS A 94 2.28 9.16 11.10
CA HIS A 94 2.31 9.80 9.77
C HIS A 94 1.44 9.11 8.73
N ASN A 95 0.63 8.12 9.12
CA ASN A 95 -0.07 7.30 8.14
C ASN A 95 -1.06 8.12 7.32
N ASP A 96 -1.82 9.01 7.96
CA ASP A 96 -2.92 9.71 7.30
C ASP A 96 -2.40 10.77 6.34
N THR A 97 -1.35 11.48 6.73
CA THR A 97 -0.62 12.39 5.84
C THR A 97 -0.09 11.65 4.61
N GLN A 98 0.50 10.46 4.81
CA GLN A 98 1.05 9.67 3.72
C GLN A 98 -0.04 9.09 2.80
N ILE A 99 -1.21 8.73 3.35
CA ILE A 99 -2.37 8.32 2.56
C ILE A 99 -2.87 9.51 1.71
N ALA A 100 -3.01 10.69 2.30
CA ALA A 100 -3.49 11.88 1.61
C ALA A 100 -2.54 12.31 0.48
N GLU A 101 -1.23 12.35 0.76
CA GLU A 101 -0.19 12.68 -0.22
C GLU A 101 -0.15 11.66 -1.38
N ALA A 102 -0.22 10.36 -1.08
CA ALA A 102 -0.25 9.34 -2.10
C ALA A 102 -1.53 9.44 -2.95
N ALA A 103 -2.68 9.68 -2.32
CA ALA A 103 -3.97 9.81 -2.99
C ALA A 103 -4.00 11.02 -3.93
N SER A 104 -3.47 12.17 -3.50
CA SER A 104 -3.41 13.38 -4.35
C SER A 104 -2.47 13.23 -5.55
N ASN A 105 -1.44 12.38 -5.42
CA ASN A 105 -0.44 12.17 -6.47
C ASN A 105 -0.78 11.04 -7.43
N ALA A 106 -1.78 10.20 -7.11
CA ALA A 106 -2.14 9.03 -7.89
C ALA A 106 -2.98 9.38 -9.12
N ALA A 107 -2.78 8.66 -10.22
CA ALA A 107 -3.66 8.73 -11.39
C ALA A 107 -4.99 7.98 -11.17
N ALA A 108 -4.97 6.96 -10.32
CA ALA A 108 -6.13 6.18 -9.93
C ALA A 108 -5.89 5.53 -8.57
N ILE A 109 -6.98 5.21 -7.86
CA ILE A 109 -6.96 4.54 -6.57
C ILE A 109 -7.67 3.19 -6.68
N CYS A 110 -7.00 2.12 -6.24
CA CYS A 110 -7.51 0.76 -6.16
C CYS A 110 -7.65 0.35 -4.68
N LEU A 111 -8.89 0.13 -4.23
CA LEU A 111 -9.18 -0.36 -2.89
C LEU A 111 -8.98 -1.88 -2.85
N ALA A 112 -8.08 -2.36 -2.00
CA ALA A 112 -7.56 -3.73 -2.05
C ALA A 112 -7.34 -4.36 -0.66
N TRP A 113 -8.21 -4.08 0.32
CA TRP A 113 -8.10 -4.64 1.68
C TRP A 113 -8.68 -6.06 1.86
N GLY A 114 -9.33 -6.63 0.85
CA GLY A 114 -9.79 -8.03 0.83
C GLY A 114 -11.07 -8.30 1.64
N ALA A 115 -11.74 -9.42 1.34
CA ALA A 115 -13.10 -9.71 1.85
C ALA A 115 -13.19 -10.13 3.33
N GLN A 116 -12.09 -10.59 3.94
CA GLN A 116 -12.09 -11.11 5.32
C GLN A 116 -11.56 -10.11 6.36
N ALA A 117 -11.20 -8.91 5.92
CA ALA A 117 -10.54 -7.90 6.73
C ALA A 117 -11.55 -6.92 7.33
N GLY A 118 -12.24 -7.31 8.41
CA GLY A 118 -13.03 -6.41 9.26
C GLY A 118 -13.75 -5.28 8.50
N HIS A 119 -14.58 -5.65 7.51
CA HIS A 119 -15.08 -4.73 6.47
C HIS A 119 -15.56 -3.40 7.04
N ALA A 120 -16.40 -3.43 8.07
CA ALA A 120 -16.93 -2.22 8.70
C ALA A 120 -15.85 -1.26 9.21
N ARG A 121 -14.73 -1.76 9.78
CA ARG A 121 -13.64 -0.88 10.24
C ARG A 121 -12.84 -0.34 9.07
N ALA A 122 -12.57 -1.16 8.05
CA ALA A 122 -11.87 -0.71 6.86
C ALA A 122 -12.68 0.33 6.08
N GLU A 123 -13.99 0.10 5.92
CA GLU A 123 -14.94 1.03 5.31
C GLU A 123 -15.05 2.34 6.10
N ALA A 124 -15.23 2.28 7.42
CA ALA A 124 -15.21 3.49 8.23
C ALA A 124 -13.87 4.23 8.08
N ARG A 125 -12.76 3.49 8.10
CA ARG A 125 -11.44 4.10 8.00
C ARG A 125 -11.18 4.75 6.65
N VAL A 126 -11.63 4.15 5.54
CA VAL A 126 -11.40 4.74 4.21
C VAL A 126 -12.10 6.10 4.09
N GLN A 127 -13.32 6.23 4.66
CA GLN A 127 -14.07 7.50 4.68
C GLN A 127 -13.39 8.57 5.54
N GLU A 128 -12.55 8.17 6.51
CA GLU A 128 -11.81 9.10 7.36
C GLU A 128 -10.55 9.67 6.68
N VAL A 129 -9.96 8.97 5.70
CA VAL A 129 -8.58 9.25 5.22
C VAL A 129 -8.44 9.45 3.72
N LEU A 130 -9.39 9.00 2.91
CA LEU A 130 -9.40 9.30 1.48
C LEU A 130 -10.32 10.50 1.21
N PRO A 131 -9.94 11.38 0.25
CA PRO A 131 -10.77 12.50 -0.18
C PRO A 131 -12.04 12.06 -0.93
#